data_AF-A0A254RIU0-F1
#
_entry.id   AF-A0A254RIU0-F1
#
_cell.length_a   1.000
_cell.length_b   1.000
_cell.length_c   1.000
_cell.angle_alpha   90.00
_cell.angle_beta   90.00
_cell.angle_gamma   90.00
#
_symmetry.space_group_name_H-M   'P 1'
#
loop_
_entity.id
_entity.type
_entity.pdbx_description
1 polymer ?
#
loop_
_entity_poly.entity_id
_entity_poly.type
_entity_poly.pdbx_seq_one_letter_code
_entity_poly.pdbx_strand_id
1 'polypeptide(L)'
;MCVSAPASQKSTKTGYTSGSAKILGAVDSRRPFSGDRLFATLDSVGGTGTWMEWDVNGVKDPSLMEVLNPMLKAENKPEMVWVLTERQLPLLAVLLQKGAGEVLMFYELKKLDAKPEKLTINPVLSNSVVFRDYKQVSENEFVHIDKPDLKIKTMSNGFRFTYENRVDSPLTLDPTYSTKSFVEKKAMLRDYEDYFKYEYSLMLRAFVQSVRGVFNWQPWHWYMQEWNANYKMPSEELDAILSSGVMPPFFTLFKAKTARGEVVEFRTNGNGYSELLVTNP
;
A
#
# COMPACT_ATOMS: atom_id res chain seq x y z
N MET A 1 -48.47 5.81 9.71
CA MET A 1 -47.79 6.85 8.93
C MET A 1 -47.48 8.02 9.85
N CYS A 2 -46.20 8.33 10.04
CA CYS A 2 -45.68 9.65 10.39
C CYS A 2 -44.19 9.61 10.02
N VAL A 3 -43.86 10.31 8.94
CA VAL A 3 -42.50 10.41 8.39
C VAL A 3 -41.88 11.65 9.02
N SER A 4 -40.81 11.47 9.79
CA SER A 4 -40.02 12.58 10.32
C SER A 4 -38.84 12.84 9.38
N ALA A 5 -38.84 14.02 8.76
CA ALA A 5 -37.79 14.48 7.85
C ALA A 5 -36.41 14.55 8.54
N PRO A 6 -35.30 14.39 7.80
CA PRO A 6 -33.97 14.53 8.38
C PRO A 6 -33.72 15.97 8.79
N ALA A 7 -33.37 16.17 10.06
CA ALA A 7 -32.98 17.47 10.59
C ALA A 7 -31.74 17.98 9.84
N SER A 8 -31.83 19.19 9.28
CA SER A 8 -30.68 19.88 8.70
C SER A 8 -29.60 20.03 9.78
N GLN A 9 -28.46 19.36 9.62
CA GLN A 9 -27.31 19.58 10.47
C GLN A 9 -26.81 21.01 10.27
N LYS A 10 -27.03 21.85 11.28
CA LYS A 10 -26.31 23.12 11.43
C LYS A 10 -24.83 22.78 11.53
N SER A 11 -24.06 23.18 10.52
CA SER A 11 -22.61 23.14 10.53
C SER A 11 -22.10 23.98 11.71
N THR A 12 -21.76 23.33 12.82
CA THR A 12 -20.88 23.90 13.81
C THR A 12 -19.53 24.07 13.12
N LYS A 13 -19.12 25.33 12.90
CA LYS A 13 -17.76 25.68 12.48
C LYS A 13 -16.79 25.18 13.55
N THR A 14 -16.36 23.93 13.43
CA THR A 14 -15.16 23.46 14.11
C THR A 14 -13.99 24.13 13.40
N GLY A 15 -13.06 24.71 14.17
CA GLY A 15 -11.90 25.47 13.66
C GLY A 15 -10.87 24.64 12.87
N TYR A 16 -11.30 23.55 12.21
CA TYR A 16 -10.47 22.59 11.47
C TYR A 16 -10.75 22.62 9.96
N THR A 17 -11.37 23.69 9.46
CA THR A 17 -11.52 23.92 8.02
C THR A 17 -10.21 24.42 7.44
N SER A 18 -9.40 23.52 6.88
CA SER A 18 -8.21 23.87 6.11
C SER A 18 -8.31 23.34 4.68
N GLY A 19 -8.13 24.23 3.71
CA GLY A 19 -8.05 23.88 2.28
C GLY A 19 -9.36 24.00 1.50
N SER A 20 -9.27 23.73 0.19
CA SER A 20 -10.40 23.78 -0.76
C SER A 20 -11.23 22.49 -0.80
N ALA A 21 -10.83 21.46 -0.05
CA ALA A 21 -11.48 20.15 -0.01
C ALA A 21 -12.80 20.20 0.76
N LYS A 22 -13.77 19.42 0.28
CA LYS A 22 -15.09 19.33 0.90
C LYS A 22 -15.02 18.44 2.13
N ILE A 23 -15.41 18.99 3.28
CA ILE A 23 -15.56 18.21 4.52
C ILE A 23 -16.85 17.38 4.41
N LEU A 24 -16.74 16.06 4.52
CA LEU A 24 -17.89 15.17 4.54
C LEU A 24 -18.46 14.99 5.95
N GLY A 25 -17.61 15.07 6.97
CA GLY A 25 -18.03 14.97 8.36
C GLY A 25 -16.86 14.84 9.33
N ALA A 26 -17.20 14.78 10.61
CA ALA A 26 -16.26 14.50 11.69
C ALA A 26 -16.95 13.60 12.73
N VAL A 27 -16.20 12.65 13.28
CA VAL A 27 -16.65 11.76 14.35
C VAL A 27 -15.81 12.02 15.59
N ASP A 28 -16.46 12.53 16.63
CA ASP A 28 -15.82 12.81 17.91
C ASP A 28 -15.85 11.59 18.84
N SER A 29 -14.77 11.38 19.57
CA SER A 29 -14.69 10.42 20.67
C SER A 29 -14.18 11.11 21.93
N ARG A 30 -14.84 10.86 23.07
CA ARG A 30 -14.44 11.41 24.38
C ARG A 30 -13.20 10.75 24.99
N ARG A 31 -12.71 9.67 24.36
CA ARG A 31 -11.52 8.89 24.69
C ARG A 31 -10.79 8.54 23.38
N PRO A 32 -9.50 8.16 23.42
CA PRO A 32 -8.85 7.63 22.23
C PRO A 32 -9.64 6.48 21.60
N PHE A 33 -9.68 6.42 20.28
CA PHE A 33 -10.30 5.31 19.56
C PHE A 33 -9.53 4.02 19.85
N SER A 34 -10.25 2.94 20.18
CA SER A 34 -9.67 1.60 20.07
C SER A 34 -9.50 1.25 18.59
N GLY A 35 -8.52 0.39 18.26
CA GLY A 35 -8.24 -0.02 16.88
C GLY A 35 -9.50 -0.48 16.13
N ASP A 36 -10.25 -1.42 16.70
CA ASP A 36 -11.49 -1.93 16.08
C ASP A 36 -12.53 -0.83 15.83
N ARG A 37 -12.67 0.11 16.78
CA ARG A 37 -13.63 1.21 16.66
C ARG A 37 -13.18 2.23 15.62
N LEU A 38 -11.88 2.49 15.54
CA LEU A 38 -11.28 3.38 14.55
C LEU A 38 -11.58 2.86 13.15
N PHE A 39 -11.24 1.60 12.86
CA PHE A 39 -11.47 1.00 11.54
C PHE A 39 -12.96 0.83 11.22
N ALA A 40 -13.80 0.45 12.19
CA ALA A 40 -15.25 0.43 11.98
C ALA A 40 -15.81 1.83 11.64
N THR A 41 -15.24 2.90 12.23
CA THR A 41 -15.64 4.28 11.92
C THR A 41 -15.18 4.68 10.52
N LEU A 42 -13.93 4.35 10.16
CA LEU A 42 -13.41 4.55 8.80
C LEU A 42 -14.31 3.86 7.76
N ASP A 43 -14.64 2.58 7.96
CA ASP A 43 -15.47 1.79 7.05
C ASP A 43 -16.92 2.30 6.98
N SER A 44 -17.46 2.83 8.07
CA SER A 44 -18.82 3.40 8.07
C SER A 44 -18.97 4.61 7.14
N VAL A 45 -17.89 5.33 6.85
CA VAL A 45 -17.87 6.51 5.96
C VAL A 45 -17.28 6.17 4.59
N GLY A 46 -16.23 5.35 4.58
CA GLY A 46 -15.49 4.94 3.39
C GLY A 46 -16.17 3.84 2.58
N GLY A 47 -16.96 3.00 3.23
CA GLY A 47 -17.41 1.71 2.69
C GLY A 47 -16.36 0.61 2.93
N THR A 48 -16.44 -0.47 2.16
CA THR A 48 -15.58 -1.66 2.30
C THR A 48 -14.23 -1.54 1.60
N GLY A 49 -13.78 -0.31 1.31
CA GLY A 49 -12.56 -0.10 0.54
C GLY A 49 -11.30 -0.13 1.40
N THR A 50 -10.14 -0.30 0.78
CA THR A 50 -8.86 -0.39 1.49
C THR A 50 -8.36 0.98 1.94
N TRP A 51 -8.40 1.26 3.25
CA TRP A 51 -7.77 2.45 3.83
C TRP A 51 -6.26 2.29 3.91
N MET A 52 -5.53 3.18 3.25
CA MET A 52 -4.07 3.19 3.20
C MET A 52 -3.53 4.36 4.01
N GLU A 53 -2.60 4.09 4.92
CA GLU A 53 -2.02 5.17 5.71
C GLU A 53 -1.07 6.03 4.86
N TRP A 54 -1.17 7.35 5.00
CA TRP A 54 -0.29 8.31 4.35
C TRP A 54 1.08 8.32 5.02
N ASP A 55 2.12 8.28 4.20
CA ASP A 55 3.50 8.34 4.66
C ASP A 55 4.04 9.77 4.61
N VAL A 56 4.49 10.27 5.78
CA VAL A 56 5.13 11.58 5.91
C VAL A 56 6.46 11.67 5.15
N ASN A 57 7.12 10.54 4.85
CA ASN A 57 8.34 10.49 4.03
C ASN A 57 8.05 10.15 2.56
N GLY A 58 6.79 9.90 2.22
CA GLY A 58 6.38 9.67 0.84
C GLY A 58 6.13 10.96 0.05
N VAL A 59 6.03 10.83 -1.28
CA VAL A 59 5.69 11.89 -2.23
C VAL A 59 4.41 12.59 -1.81
N LYS A 60 4.37 13.90 -2.04
CA LYS A 60 3.32 14.80 -1.57
C LYS A 60 2.33 15.11 -2.70
N ASP A 61 1.18 14.44 -2.67
CA ASP A 61 0.05 14.75 -3.55
C ASP A 61 -0.47 16.18 -3.29
N PRO A 62 -0.42 17.10 -4.28
CA PRO A 62 -0.88 18.48 -4.11
C PRO A 62 -2.28 18.61 -3.50
N SER A 63 -3.26 17.87 -4.03
CA SER A 63 -4.65 17.90 -3.57
C SER A 63 -4.80 17.44 -2.10
N LEU A 64 -3.99 16.47 -1.67
CA LEU A 64 -3.95 16.01 -0.28
C LEU A 64 -3.24 17.05 0.61
N MET A 65 -2.15 17.63 0.12
CA MET A 65 -1.39 18.64 0.87
C MET A 65 -2.13 19.97 1.05
N GLU A 66 -3.09 20.32 0.17
CA GLU A 66 -3.98 21.46 0.41
C GLU A 66 -4.73 21.34 1.75
N VAL A 67 -5.09 20.10 2.14
CA VAL A 67 -5.76 19.82 3.40
C VAL A 67 -4.75 19.72 4.55
N LEU A 68 -3.67 18.97 4.35
CA LEU A 68 -2.72 18.65 5.43
C LEU A 68 -1.76 19.80 5.77
N ASN A 69 -1.31 20.62 4.81
CA ASN A 69 -0.30 21.65 5.07
C ASN A 69 -0.67 22.60 6.22
N PRO A 70 -1.90 23.12 6.30
CA PRO A 70 -2.27 23.97 7.43
C PRO A 70 -2.31 23.21 8.76
N MET A 71 -2.73 21.94 8.76
CA MET A 71 -2.76 21.10 9.97
C MET A 71 -1.35 20.74 10.47
N LEU A 72 -0.42 20.46 9.56
CA LEU A 72 0.97 20.14 9.89
C LEU A 72 1.73 21.34 10.47
N LYS A 73 1.27 22.57 10.18
CA LYS A 73 1.79 23.82 10.72
C LYS A 73 1.08 24.25 12.02
N ALA A 74 -0.05 23.64 12.34
CA ALA A 74 -0.77 23.91 13.57
C ALA A 74 -0.09 23.24 14.78
N GLU A 75 -0.45 23.69 15.98
CA GLU A 75 0.01 23.10 17.24
C GLU A 75 -0.55 21.67 17.42
N ASN A 76 -1.84 21.49 17.13
CA ASN A 76 -2.48 20.18 17.13
C ASN A 76 -2.30 19.49 15.77
N LYS A 77 -1.25 18.69 15.65
CA LYS A 77 -0.89 17.98 14.42
C LYS A 77 -1.71 16.69 14.26
N PRO A 78 -1.91 16.22 13.01
CA PRO A 78 -2.45 14.89 12.74
C PRO A 78 -1.65 13.80 13.47
N GLU A 79 -2.36 12.95 14.21
CA GLU A 79 -1.80 11.73 14.79
C GLU A 79 -1.59 10.68 13.70
N MET A 80 -2.61 10.49 12.86
CA MET A 80 -2.60 9.56 11.74
C MET A 80 -3.48 10.08 10.60
N VAL A 81 -3.16 9.65 9.38
CA VAL A 81 -3.86 10.08 8.17
C VAL A 81 -4.04 8.87 7.25
N TRP A 82 -5.26 8.61 6.79
CA TRP A 82 -5.55 7.55 5.84
C TRP A 82 -6.20 8.08 4.57
N VAL A 83 -5.95 7.38 3.47
CA VAL A 83 -6.53 7.66 2.16
C VAL A 83 -7.21 6.41 1.64
N LEU A 84 -8.43 6.59 1.15
CA LEU A 84 -9.18 5.58 0.43
C LEU A 84 -9.32 6.01 -1.03
N THR A 85 -8.78 5.20 -1.93
CA THR A 85 -8.70 5.51 -3.37
C THR A 85 -9.72 4.78 -4.23
N GLU A 86 -10.37 3.74 -3.71
CA GLU A 86 -11.31 2.87 -4.42
C GLU A 86 -12.70 3.52 -4.56
N ARG A 87 -12.72 4.80 -4.93
CA ARG A 87 -13.91 5.65 -5.06
C ARG A 87 -13.77 6.57 -6.26
N GLN A 88 -14.88 7.11 -6.76
CA GLN A 88 -14.85 8.12 -7.83
C GLN A 88 -14.02 9.35 -7.44
N LEU A 89 -14.14 9.78 -6.19
CA LEU A 89 -13.31 10.81 -5.56
C LEU A 89 -12.61 10.21 -4.35
N PRO A 90 -11.28 10.34 -4.22
CA PRO A 90 -10.55 9.82 -3.07
C PRO A 90 -11.04 10.45 -1.76
N LEU A 91 -11.04 9.67 -0.70
CA LEU A 91 -11.44 10.11 0.63
C LEU A 91 -10.21 10.13 1.55
N LEU A 92 -10.01 11.25 2.24
CA LEU A 92 -8.96 11.44 3.23
C LEU A 92 -9.58 11.44 4.63
N ALA A 93 -9.04 10.64 5.55
CA ALA A 93 -9.38 10.66 6.96
C ALA A 93 -8.19 11.17 7.78
N VAL A 94 -8.42 12.11 8.69
CA VAL A 94 -7.40 12.71 9.55
C VAL A 94 -7.80 12.54 11.00
N LEU A 95 -6.95 11.87 11.79
CA LEU A 95 -7.11 11.73 13.23
C LEU A 95 -6.36 12.88 13.93
N LEU A 96 -7.07 13.62 14.78
CA LEU A 96 -6.51 14.67 15.63
C LEU A 96 -6.84 14.39 17.09
N GLN A 97 -5.95 14.82 18.00
CA GLN A 97 -6.30 14.89 19.41
C GLN A 97 -7.33 15.98 19.67
N LYS A 98 -8.23 15.72 20.63
CA LYS A 98 -9.25 16.67 21.08
C LYS A 98 -9.47 16.52 22.58
N GLY A 99 -8.70 17.27 23.37
CA GLY A 99 -8.71 17.17 24.82
C GLY A 99 -8.23 15.80 25.28
N ALA A 100 -9.02 15.10 26.11
CA ALA A 100 -8.73 13.73 26.54
C ALA A 100 -9.16 12.64 25.53
N GLY A 101 -9.71 13.04 24.38
CA GLY A 101 -10.17 12.15 23.34
C GLY A 101 -9.62 12.53 21.98
N GLU A 102 -10.33 12.13 20.93
CA GLU A 102 -9.87 12.24 19.54
C GLU A 102 -11.03 12.61 18.62
N VAL A 103 -10.70 13.21 17.48
CA VAL A 103 -11.64 13.48 16.39
C VAL A 103 -11.10 12.92 15.10
N LEU A 104 -11.95 12.17 14.38
CA LEU A 104 -11.67 11.66 13.05
C LEU A 104 -12.43 12.50 12.03
N MET A 105 -11.70 13.24 11.19
CA MET A 105 -12.27 14.14 10.19
C MET A 105 -12.14 13.57 8.79
N PHE A 106 -13.16 13.74 7.96
CA PHE A 106 -13.24 13.18 6.61
C PHE A 106 -13.33 14.27 5.55
N TYR A 107 -12.44 14.20 4.56
CA TYR A 107 -12.31 15.16 3.47
C TYR A 107 -12.39 14.43 2.12
N GLU A 108 -13.31 14.86 1.26
CA GLU A 108 -13.37 14.40 -0.12
C GLU A 108 -12.35 15.19 -0.95
N LEU A 109 -11.37 14.47 -1.50
CA LEU A 109 -10.34 15.02 -2.36
C LEU A 109 -10.83 15.06 -3.80
N LYS A 110 -10.33 16.02 -4.59
CA LYS A 110 -10.64 16.09 -6.03
C LYS A 110 -10.01 14.94 -6.81
N LYS A 111 -8.78 14.55 -6.43
CA LYS A 111 -7.96 13.50 -7.03
C LYS A 111 -6.70 13.28 -6.20
N LEU A 112 -5.93 12.25 -6.54
CA LEU A 112 -4.51 12.12 -6.19
C LEU A 112 -3.70 12.53 -7.43
N ASP A 113 -2.88 13.56 -7.28
CA ASP A 113 -2.32 14.32 -8.41
C ASP A 113 -0.83 14.62 -8.30
N ALA A 114 -0.11 13.85 -7.47
CA ALA A 114 1.32 13.75 -7.59
C ALA A 114 1.70 13.26 -9.01
N LYS A 115 2.76 13.86 -9.57
CA LYS A 115 3.35 13.35 -10.82
C LYS A 115 4.20 12.12 -10.51
N PRO A 116 4.27 11.12 -11.40
CA PRO A 116 5.13 9.98 -11.20
C PRO A 116 6.58 10.38 -10.96
N GLU A 117 7.14 9.89 -9.85
CA GLU A 117 8.54 10.06 -9.47
C GLU A 117 9.24 8.70 -9.46
N LYS A 118 10.56 8.70 -9.72
CA LYS A 118 11.35 7.46 -9.62
C LYS A 118 11.32 6.93 -8.18
N LEU A 119 11.28 5.61 -8.05
CA LEU A 119 11.38 4.96 -6.75
C LEU A 119 12.74 5.24 -6.13
N THR A 120 12.74 5.71 -4.89
CA THR A 120 13.92 5.87 -4.04
C THR A 120 13.66 5.27 -2.68
N ILE A 121 14.73 4.82 -2.03
CA ILE A 121 14.69 4.37 -0.65
C ILE A 121 15.03 5.58 0.22
N ASN A 122 14.32 5.82 1.32
CA ASN A 122 14.70 6.91 2.21
C ASN A 122 15.98 6.55 2.97
N PRO A 123 16.91 7.49 3.18
CA PRO A 123 18.15 7.22 3.91
C PRO A 123 17.83 6.77 5.34
N VAL A 124 18.35 5.59 5.70
CA VAL A 124 18.35 4.93 7.02
C VAL A 124 17.27 5.46 7.98
N LEU A 125 16.11 4.83 7.92
CA LEU A 125 15.13 4.94 9.00
C LEU A 125 15.45 3.88 10.05
N SER A 126 15.33 4.25 11.33
CA SER A 126 15.51 3.29 12.42
C SER A 126 14.55 2.11 12.25
N ASN A 127 15.04 0.87 12.39
CA ASN A 127 14.21 -0.34 12.32
C ASN A 127 12.98 -0.24 13.23
N SER A 128 13.11 0.41 14.40
CA SER A 128 12.00 0.65 15.34
C SER A 128 10.89 1.55 14.79
N VAL A 129 11.22 2.44 13.85
CA VAL A 129 10.28 3.34 13.19
C VAL A 129 9.63 2.65 11.99
N VAL A 130 10.44 1.92 11.21
CA VAL A 130 10.01 1.28 9.96
C VAL A 130 9.16 0.03 10.23
N PHE A 131 9.58 -0.79 11.19
CA PHE A 131 9.01 -2.10 11.50
C PHE A 131 8.11 -2.03 12.73
N ARG A 132 7.37 -0.92 12.89
CA ARG A 132 6.51 -0.69 14.05
C ARG A 132 5.51 -1.82 14.30
N ASP A 133 5.00 -2.41 13.23
CA ASP A 133 3.99 -3.47 13.29
C ASP A 133 4.64 -4.88 13.40
N TYR A 134 5.94 -4.93 13.71
CA TYR A 134 6.72 -6.15 13.87
C TYR A 134 7.40 -6.22 15.24
N LYS A 135 7.51 -7.45 15.75
CA LYS A 135 8.29 -7.78 16.93
C LYS A 135 9.65 -8.34 16.51
N GLN A 136 10.73 -7.81 17.09
CA GLN A 136 12.05 -8.39 16.93
C GLN A 136 12.14 -9.73 17.67
N VAL A 137 12.56 -10.78 16.96
CA VAL A 137 12.71 -12.15 17.51
C VAL A 137 14.16 -12.60 17.58
N SER A 138 15.04 -12.00 16.78
CA SER A 138 16.49 -12.15 16.88
C SER A 138 17.19 -10.86 16.47
N GLU A 139 18.52 -10.81 16.56
CA GLU A 139 19.31 -9.63 16.16
C GLU A 139 18.93 -9.13 14.76
N ASN A 140 18.65 -10.05 13.83
CA ASN A 140 18.41 -9.73 12.43
C ASN A 140 17.05 -10.18 11.90
N GLU A 141 16.09 -10.52 12.77
CA GLU A 141 14.80 -11.06 12.36
C GLU A 141 13.64 -10.42 13.12
N PHE A 142 12.59 -10.09 12.37
CA PHE A 142 11.36 -9.47 12.84
C PHE A 142 10.16 -10.23 12.30
N VAL A 143 9.14 -10.42 13.12
CA VAL A 143 7.90 -11.13 12.78
C VAL A 143 6.72 -10.19 13.00
N HIS A 144 5.81 -10.11 12.03
CA HIS A 144 4.64 -9.23 12.13
C HIS A 144 3.77 -9.64 13.32
N ILE A 145 3.26 -8.66 14.07
CA ILE A 145 2.54 -8.89 15.33
C ILE A 145 1.29 -9.75 15.11
N ASP A 146 0.53 -9.46 14.05
CA ASP A 146 -0.73 -10.17 13.75
C ASP A 146 -0.62 -11.26 12.67
N LYS A 147 0.53 -11.38 12.00
CA LYS A 147 0.71 -12.23 10.81
C LYS A 147 2.05 -12.98 10.88
N PRO A 148 2.14 -14.10 11.61
CA PRO A 148 3.41 -14.80 11.85
C PRO A 148 4.15 -15.24 10.58
N ASP A 149 3.42 -15.43 9.48
CA ASP A 149 3.95 -15.82 8.18
C ASP A 149 4.65 -14.67 7.44
N LEU A 150 4.49 -13.44 7.92
CA LEU A 150 5.11 -12.24 7.40
C LEU A 150 6.33 -11.87 8.26
N LYS A 151 7.51 -11.99 7.67
CA LYS A 151 8.80 -11.81 8.35
C LYS A 151 9.70 -10.83 7.63
N ILE A 152 10.61 -10.22 8.37
CA ILE A 152 11.66 -9.36 7.85
C ILE A 152 13.00 -9.89 8.38
N LYS A 153 13.94 -10.07 7.47
CA LYS A 153 15.34 -10.35 7.79
C LYS A 153 16.20 -9.17 7.38
N THR A 154 16.93 -8.58 8.33
CA THR A 154 17.97 -7.60 8.04
C THR A 154 19.22 -8.33 7.57
N MET A 155 19.85 -7.82 6.52
CA MET A 155 21.07 -8.34 5.92
C MET A 155 22.13 -7.23 5.95
N SER A 156 23.39 -7.60 5.82
CA SER A 156 24.50 -6.63 5.75
C SER A 156 24.33 -5.61 4.60
N ASN A 157 23.64 -6.01 3.54
CA ASN A 157 23.40 -5.19 2.35
C ASN A 157 21.92 -4.81 2.15
N GLY A 158 21.05 -4.92 3.17
CA GLY A 158 19.66 -4.45 3.04
C GLY A 158 18.64 -5.31 3.79
N PHE A 159 17.47 -5.51 3.20
CA PHE A 159 16.33 -6.15 3.85
C PHE A 159 15.69 -7.21 2.95
N ARG A 160 15.22 -8.29 3.57
CA ARG A 160 14.37 -9.30 2.92
C ARG A 160 13.08 -9.42 3.68
N PHE A 161 11.97 -9.14 3.02
CA PHE A 161 10.64 -9.43 3.51
C PHE A 161 10.21 -10.75 2.91
N THR A 162 9.58 -11.60 3.70
CA THR A 162 9.08 -12.90 3.25
C THR A 162 7.66 -13.08 3.70
N TYR A 163 6.84 -13.63 2.82
CA TYR A 163 5.49 -14.07 3.13
C TYR A 163 5.34 -15.51 2.62
N GLU A 164 4.98 -16.43 3.51
CA GLU A 164 4.77 -17.83 3.18
C GLU A 164 3.33 -18.24 3.51
N ASN A 165 2.54 -18.50 2.48
CA ASN A 165 1.19 -19.05 2.62
C ASN A 165 1.00 -20.11 1.54
N ARG A 166 1.14 -21.37 1.92
CA ARG A 166 1.07 -22.49 0.97
C ARG A 166 -0.26 -22.46 0.23
N VAL A 167 -0.19 -22.52 -1.09
CA VAL A 167 -1.35 -22.61 -1.97
C VAL A 167 -1.56 -24.06 -2.39
N ASP A 168 -2.82 -24.49 -2.45
CA ASP A 168 -3.19 -25.84 -2.86
C ASP A 168 -2.95 -26.11 -4.35
N SER A 169 -2.73 -25.06 -5.14
CA SER A 169 -2.51 -25.13 -6.59
C SER A 169 -1.32 -24.24 -6.97
N PRO A 170 -0.10 -24.79 -7.02
CA PRO A 170 1.07 -24.03 -7.46
C PRO A 170 0.95 -23.66 -8.94
N LEU A 171 1.58 -22.55 -9.30
CA LEU A 171 1.81 -22.17 -10.68
C LEU A 171 2.61 -23.27 -11.38
N THR A 172 2.10 -23.76 -12.50
CA THR A 172 2.72 -24.83 -13.29
C THR A 172 2.85 -24.42 -14.73
N LEU A 173 4.03 -24.62 -15.31
CA LEU A 173 4.27 -24.39 -16.74
C LEU A 173 3.59 -25.47 -17.58
N ASP A 174 2.92 -25.06 -18.66
CA ASP A 174 2.46 -26.01 -19.67
C ASP A 174 3.66 -26.41 -20.56
N PRO A 175 4.09 -27.68 -20.55
CA PRO A 175 5.24 -28.14 -21.32
C PRO A 175 5.03 -28.03 -22.84
N THR A 176 3.79 -27.85 -23.29
CA THR A 176 3.42 -27.68 -24.69
C THR A 176 3.28 -26.22 -25.10
N TYR A 177 3.53 -25.25 -24.21
CA TYR A 177 3.35 -23.82 -24.52
C TYR A 177 4.02 -23.41 -25.84
N SER A 178 5.26 -23.85 -26.07
CA SER A 178 6.05 -23.48 -27.25
C SER A 178 5.42 -23.90 -28.58
N THR A 179 4.65 -25.00 -28.60
CA THR A 179 4.03 -25.59 -29.80
C THR A 179 2.59 -25.14 -30.03
N LYS A 180 2.00 -24.38 -29.09
CA LYS A 180 0.65 -23.85 -29.21
C LYS A 180 0.53 -22.77 -30.29
N SER A 181 -0.69 -22.59 -30.78
CA SER A 181 -1.02 -21.51 -31.70
C SER A 181 -0.86 -20.14 -31.04
N PHE A 182 -0.77 -19.09 -31.85
CA PHE A 182 -0.69 -17.70 -31.37
C PHE A 182 -1.86 -17.33 -30.43
N VAL A 183 -3.08 -17.76 -30.76
CA VAL A 183 -4.28 -17.45 -29.97
C VAL A 183 -4.23 -18.12 -28.60
N GLU A 184 -3.81 -19.38 -28.55
CA GLU A 184 -3.65 -20.13 -27.30
C GLU A 184 -2.55 -19.54 -26.42
N LYS A 185 -1.38 -19.20 -27.01
CA LYS A 185 -0.30 -18.52 -26.28
C LYS A 185 -0.78 -17.23 -25.64
N LYS A 186 -1.49 -16.39 -26.40
CA LYS A 186 -2.03 -15.13 -25.90
C LYS A 186 -3.04 -15.30 -24.77
N ALA A 187 -3.89 -16.33 -24.84
CA ALA A 187 -4.83 -16.64 -23.76
C ALA A 187 -4.08 -17.04 -22.47
N MET A 188 -3.08 -17.92 -22.61
CA MET A 188 -2.27 -18.36 -21.48
C MET A 188 -1.43 -17.23 -20.87
N LEU A 189 -0.81 -16.37 -21.69
CA LEU A 189 -0.09 -15.20 -21.19
C LEU A 189 -0.98 -14.33 -20.30
N ARG A 190 -2.22 -14.11 -20.71
CA ARG A 190 -3.19 -13.35 -19.92
C ARG A 190 -3.48 -14.00 -18.57
N ASP A 191 -3.67 -15.33 -18.53
CA ASP A 191 -3.94 -16.05 -17.29
C ASP A 191 -2.76 -15.91 -16.30
N TYR A 192 -1.53 -16.01 -16.79
CA TYR A 192 -0.32 -15.76 -16.00
C TYR A 192 -0.19 -14.30 -15.55
N GLU A 193 -0.45 -13.35 -16.44
CA GLU A 193 -0.44 -11.92 -16.10
C GLU A 193 -1.48 -11.58 -15.02
N ASP A 194 -2.66 -12.18 -15.07
CA ASP A 194 -3.71 -11.98 -14.08
C ASP A 194 -3.33 -12.62 -12.73
N TYR A 195 -2.70 -13.81 -12.75
CA TYR A 195 -2.08 -14.39 -11.56
C TYR A 195 -0.99 -13.48 -10.97
N PHE A 196 -0.08 -12.94 -11.79
CA PHE A 196 0.98 -12.05 -11.32
C PHE A 196 0.46 -10.71 -10.81
N LYS A 197 -0.63 -10.17 -11.38
CA LYS A 197 -1.30 -8.97 -10.82
C LYS A 197 -1.87 -9.26 -9.43
N TYR A 198 -2.44 -10.44 -9.22
CA TYR A 198 -2.92 -10.88 -7.91
C TYR A 198 -1.76 -10.99 -6.90
N GLU A 199 -0.69 -11.72 -7.25
CA GLU A 199 0.50 -11.88 -6.40
C GLU A 199 1.12 -10.52 -6.07
N TYR A 200 1.30 -9.65 -7.08
CA TYR A 200 1.79 -8.29 -6.88
C TYR A 200 0.94 -7.51 -5.87
N SER A 201 -0.39 -7.57 -5.99
CA SER A 201 -1.31 -6.89 -5.08
C SER A 201 -1.23 -7.43 -3.64
N LEU A 202 -1.06 -8.74 -3.50
CA LEU A 202 -0.86 -9.39 -2.20
C LEU A 202 0.47 -8.95 -1.57
N MET A 203 1.55 -8.91 -2.35
CA MET A 203 2.86 -8.45 -1.90
C MET A 203 2.85 -6.98 -1.48
N LEU A 204 2.11 -6.12 -2.18
CA LEU A 204 1.92 -4.73 -1.76
C LEU A 204 1.26 -4.62 -0.39
N ARG A 205 0.20 -5.40 -0.15
CA ARG A 205 -0.47 -5.43 1.16
C ARG A 205 0.43 -6.01 2.24
N ALA A 206 1.15 -7.09 1.92
CA ALA A 206 2.00 -7.79 2.89
C ALA A 206 3.27 -7.02 3.23
N PHE A 207 3.89 -6.33 2.27
CA PHE A 207 5.22 -5.73 2.44
C PHE A 207 5.22 -4.22 2.45
N VAL A 208 4.54 -3.58 1.50
CA VAL A 208 4.61 -2.13 1.36
C VAL A 208 3.72 -1.43 2.38
N GLN A 209 2.53 -1.97 2.66
CA GLN A 209 1.61 -1.39 3.63
C GLN A 209 1.99 -1.68 5.08
N SER A 210 2.79 -2.72 5.32
CA SER A 210 3.24 -3.13 6.65
C SER A 210 4.51 -2.38 7.11
N VAL A 211 5.17 -1.65 6.21
CA VAL A 211 6.33 -0.82 6.55
C VAL A 211 6.12 0.62 6.18
N ARG A 212 6.83 1.50 6.90
CA ARG A 212 6.67 2.94 6.72
C ARG A 212 8.00 3.61 6.54
N GLY A 213 7.98 4.58 5.65
CA GLY A 213 9.09 5.42 5.31
C GLY A 213 10.21 4.72 4.55
N VAL A 214 10.15 3.42 4.25
CA VAL A 214 11.23 2.77 3.47
C VAL A 214 11.35 3.40 2.09
N PHE A 215 10.20 3.62 1.44
CA PHE A 215 10.12 4.09 0.07
C PHE A 215 9.56 5.51 0.03
N ASN A 216 9.98 6.30 -0.96
CA ASN A 216 9.38 7.61 -1.21
C ASN A 216 7.96 7.51 -1.80
N TRP A 217 7.50 6.34 -2.24
CA TRP A 217 6.16 6.20 -2.80
C TRP A 217 5.11 6.01 -1.70
N GLN A 218 3.97 6.69 -1.85
CA GLN A 218 2.78 6.43 -1.04
C GLN A 218 2.21 5.04 -1.38
N PRO A 219 1.51 4.36 -0.46
CA PRO A 219 0.96 3.03 -0.72
C PRO A 219 0.11 2.93 -1.99
N TRP A 220 -0.67 3.96 -2.32
CA TRP A 220 -1.49 3.98 -3.54
C TRP A 220 -0.69 4.11 -4.84
N HIS A 221 0.47 4.77 -4.82
CA HIS A 221 1.32 4.91 -6.01
C HIS A 221 1.81 3.55 -6.52
N TRP A 222 1.93 2.56 -5.62
CA TRP A 222 2.28 1.21 -6.00
C TRP A 222 1.21 0.50 -6.82
N TYR A 223 -0.06 0.92 -6.74
CA TYR A 223 -1.15 0.36 -7.55
C TYR A 223 -1.35 1.10 -8.87
N MET A 224 -0.95 2.38 -8.94
CA MET A 224 -1.14 3.24 -10.12
C MET A 224 -0.22 2.84 -11.28
N GLN A 225 -0.79 2.65 -12.46
CA GLN A 225 -0.05 2.17 -13.64
C GLN A 225 1.00 3.18 -14.10
N GLU A 226 0.66 4.48 -14.08
CA GLU A 226 1.57 5.56 -14.47
C GLU A 226 2.83 5.66 -13.58
N TRP A 227 2.81 5.06 -12.40
CA TRP A 227 3.96 4.96 -11.50
C TRP A 227 4.74 3.66 -11.73
N ASN A 228 4.04 2.52 -11.79
CA ASN A 228 4.69 1.20 -11.68
C ASN A 228 4.96 0.49 -13.01
N ALA A 229 4.39 0.94 -14.14
CA ALA A 229 4.36 0.15 -15.38
C ALA A 229 5.75 -0.27 -15.87
N ASN A 230 6.74 0.62 -15.79
CA ASN A 230 8.10 0.35 -16.29
C ASN A 230 8.94 -0.56 -15.38
N TYR A 231 8.40 -0.98 -14.24
CA TYR A 231 9.09 -1.82 -13.27
C TYR A 231 8.52 -3.23 -13.22
N LYS A 232 7.36 -3.48 -13.84
CA LYS A 232 6.75 -4.80 -13.89
C LYS A 232 7.41 -5.68 -14.95
N MET A 233 7.33 -7.00 -14.77
CA MET A 233 7.76 -7.96 -15.78
C MET A 233 7.08 -7.68 -17.13
N PRO A 234 7.83 -7.49 -18.22
CA PRO A 234 7.26 -7.38 -19.57
C PRO A 234 6.61 -8.70 -20.01
N SER A 235 5.56 -8.62 -20.83
CA SER A 235 4.87 -9.80 -21.36
C SER A 235 5.81 -10.67 -22.21
N GLU A 236 6.76 -10.04 -22.91
CA GLU A 236 7.77 -10.71 -23.72
C GLU A 236 8.76 -11.54 -22.87
N GLU A 237 9.07 -11.09 -21.66
CA GLU A 237 9.91 -11.84 -20.72
C GLU A 237 9.16 -13.09 -20.22
N LEU A 238 7.88 -12.93 -19.90
CA LEU A 238 7.03 -14.06 -19.53
C LEU A 238 6.90 -15.07 -20.70
N ASP A 239 6.62 -14.61 -21.91
CA ASP A 239 6.54 -15.47 -23.10
C ASP A 239 7.83 -16.26 -23.34
N ALA A 240 8.99 -15.64 -23.13
CA ALA A 240 10.28 -16.31 -23.21
C ALA A 240 10.45 -17.40 -22.13
N ILE A 241 10.05 -17.12 -20.88
CA ILE A 241 10.07 -18.11 -19.79
C ILE A 241 9.16 -19.30 -20.13
N LEU A 242 7.91 -19.03 -20.51
CA LEU A 242 6.95 -20.08 -20.87
C LEU A 242 7.43 -20.90 -22.09
N SER A 243 8.02 -20.24 -23.10
CA SER A 243 8.57 -20.89 -24.28
C SER A 243 9.77 -21.77 -23.99
N SER A 244 10.57 -21.43 -22.98
CA SER A 244 11.71 -22.25 -22.54
C SER A 244 11.28 -23.57 -21.89
N GLY A 245 10.08 -23.61 -21.31
CA GLY A 245 9.56 -24.74 -20.53
C GLY A 245 10.30 -24.97 -19.19
N VAL A 246 11.22 -24.09 -18.80
CA VAL A 246 12.00 -24.20 -17.56
C VAL A 246 11.44 -23.22 -16.52
N MET A 247 10.92 -23.76 -15.42
CA MET A 247 10.41 -22.95 -14.30
C MET A 247 11.58 -22.27 -13.58
N PRO A 248 11.64 -20.93 -13.52
CA PRO A 248 12.63 -20.27 -12.69
C PRO A 248 12.33 -20.55 -11.21
N PRO A 249 13.34 -20.52 -10.32
CA PRO A 249 13.09 -20.63 -8.88
C PRO A 249 12.19 -19.50 -8.36
N PHE A 250 12.21 -18.35 -9.03
CA PHE A 250 11.38 -17.19 -8.75
C PHE A 250 11.02 -16.45 -10.04
N PHE A 251 9.78 -15.99 -10.13
CA PHE A 251 9.39 -14.94 -11.07
C PHE A 251 9.60 -13.58 -10.42
N THR A 252 10.29 -12.67 -11.11
CA THR A 252 10.47 -11.28 -10.64
C THR A 252 9.34 -10.42 -11.17
N LEU A 253 8.31 -10.20 -10.36
CA LEU A 253 7.09 -9.48 -10.76
C LEU A 253 7.31 -7.97 -10.86
N PHE A 254 8.23 -7.45 -10.05
CA PHE A 254 8.61 -6.04 -10.03
C PHE A 254 10.10 -5.92 -9.78
N LYS A 255 10.78 -5.05 -10.52
CA LYS A 255 12.19 -4.74 -10.34
C LYS A 255 12.45 -3.26 -10.59
N ALA A 256 13.00 -2.60 -9.59
CA ALA A 256 13.44 -1.21 -9.70
C ALA A 256 14.89 -1.09 -9.26
N LYS A 257 15.67 -0.31 -10.00
CA LYS A 257 17.00 0.15 -9.60
C LYS A 257 16.94 1.64 -9.31
N THR A 258 17.24 2.04 -8.08
CA THR A 258 17.24 3.45 -7.67
C THR A 258 18.43 4.18 -8.29
N ALA A 259 18.40 5.52 -8.25
CA ALA A 259 19.51 6.35 -8.71
C ALA A 259 20.81 6.11 -7.91
N ARG A 260 20.73 5.60 -6.68
CA ARG A 260 21.89 5.27 -5.84
C ARG A 260 22.39 3.84 -6.06
N GLY A 261 21.79 3.10 -6.99
CA GLY A 261 22.18 1.74 -7.35
C GLY A 261 21.51 0.65 -6.52
N GLU A 262 20.67 1.01 -5.56
CA GLU A 262 19.91 0.07 -4.74
C GLU A 262 18.87 -0.65 -5.60
N VAL A 263 18.58 -1.91 -5.31
CA VAL A 263 17.65 -2.74 -6.08
C VAL A 263 16.49 -3.18 -5.20
N VAL A 264 15.28 -2.95 -5.68
CA VAL A 264 14.01 -3.37 -5.07
C VAL A 264 13.36 -4.39 -5.98
N GLU A 265 13.15 -5.61 -5.49
CA GLU A 265 12.59 -6.71 -6.27
C GLU A 265 11.46 -7.41 -5.54
N PHE A 266 10.31 -7.54 -6.20
CA PHE A 266 9.25 -8.46 -5.78
C PHE A 266 9.37 -9.75 -6.55
N ARG A 267 9.47 -10.85 -5.82
CA ARG A 267 9.59 -12.19 -6.37
C ARG A 267 8.57 -13.14 -5.76
N THR A 268 8.04 -14.04 -6.57
CA THR A 268 7.20 -15.16 -6.12
C THR A 268 7.72 -16.46 -6.71
N ASN A 269 7.68 -17.56 -5.96
CA ASN A 269 8.00 -18.89 -6.50
C ASN A 269 6.78 -19.58 -7.14
N GLY A 270 5.61 -18.92 -7.13
CA GLY A 270 4.37 -19.49 -7.66
C GLY A 270 3.75 -20.58 -6.78
N ASN A 271 4.32 -20.88 -5.61
CA ASN A 271 3.84 -21.90 -4.68
C ASN A 271 3.60 -21.32 -3.28
N GLY A 272 3.12 -20.08 -3.23
CA GLY A 272 2.74 -19.45 -1.98
C GLY A 272 3.90 -18.86 -1.18
N TYR A 273 5.09 -18.76 -1.75
CA TYR A 273 6.20 -18.02 -1.15
C TYR A 273 6.53 -16.78 -1.99
N SER A 274 6.45 -15.63 -1.33
CA SER A 274 6.74 -14.32 -1.90
C SER A 274 7.84 -13.62 -1.10
N GLU A 275 8.71 -12.90 -1.77
CA GLU A 275 9.72 -12.06 -1.13
C GLU A 275 9.82 -10.66 -1.76
N LEU A 276 9.99 -9.65 -0.90
CA LEU A 276 10.51 -8.35 -1.29
C LEU A 276 11.98 -8.29 -0.87
N LEU A 277 12.86 -8.10 -1.84
CA LEU A 277 14.28 -7.85 -1.62
C LEU A 277 14.58 -6.38 -1.83
N VAL A 278 15.21 -5.79 -0.83
CA VAL A 278 15.82 -4.45 -0.92
C VAL A 278 17.31 -4.64 -0.69
N THR A 279 18.12 -4.40 -1.72
CA THR A 279 19.56 -4.63 -1.66
C THR A 279 20.34 -3.39 -2.08
N ASN A 280 21.44 -3.16 -1.37
CA ASN A 280 22.41 -2.11 -1.63
C ASN A 280 23.62 -2.74 -2.35
N PRO A 281 24.21 -2.02 -3.33
CA PRO A 281 25.43 -2.46 -4.01
C PRO A 281 26.65 -2.50 -3.09
#